data_AF-A0A847Q0G3-F1
#
_entry.id   AF-A0A847Q0G3-F1
#
_cell.length_a   1.000
_cell.length_b   1.000
_cell.length_c   1.000
_cell.angle_alpha   90.00
_cell.angle_beta   90.00
_cell.angle_gamma   90.00
#
_symmetry.space_group_name_H-M   'P 1'
#
loop_
_entity.id
_entity.type
_entity.pdbx_description
1 polymer ?
#
loop_
_entity_poly.entity_id
_entity_poly.type
_entity_poly.pdbx_seq_one_letter_code
_entity_poly.pdbx_strand_id
1 'polypeptide(L)'
;MRKSFRLLGACLLPVLLTAQTRATVVEHTCTDLQAIPEYRIDQVKNGIQSHYAHTSHGSQLTWGLEFVEDGDPFYAFEICCSYLPQSSGEWCIFDGQE
;
A
#
# COMPACT_ATOMS: atom_id res chain seq x y z
N MET A 1 71.16 12.96 29.17
CA MET A 1 69.82 13.15 29.76
C MET A 1 68.80 12.49 28.84
N ARG A 2 68.09 11.49 29.36
CA ARG A 2 67.09 10.68 28.64
C ARG A 2 65.77 11.44 28.55
N LYS A 3 65.16 11.55 27.36
CA LYS A 3 63.71 11.73 27.23
C LYS A 3 63.20 10.87 26.06
N SER A 4 62.72 9.71 26.45
CA SER A 4 61.91 8.78 25.69
C SER A 4 60.58 9.41 25.30
N PHE A 5 60.17 9.27 24.04
CA PHE A 5 58.81 9.52 23.61
C PHE A 5 58.30 8.29 22.88
N ARG A 6 57.52 7.48 23.58
CA ARG A 6 56.71 6.40 23.00
C ARG A 6 55.33 6.99 22.76
N LEU A 7 54.92 7.13 21.50
CA LEU A 7 53.50 7.17 21.16
C LEU A 7 53.16 5.83 20.50
N LEU A 8 52.52 4.96 21.28
CA LEU A 8 51.69 3.90 20.71
C LEU A 8 50.52 4.58 20.00
N GLY A 9 50.56 4.59 18.66
CA GLY A 9 49.39 4.88 17.86
C GLY A 9 48.41 3.71 17.99
N ALA A 10 47.48 3.81 18.94
CA ALA A 10 46.34 2.91 18.99
C ALA A 10 45.47 3.20 17.76
N CYS A 11 45.55 2.31 16.78
CA CYS A 11 44.74 2.33 15.57
C CYS A 11 43.27 2.08 15.96
N LEU A 12 42.50 3.17 16.14
CA LEU A 12 41.05 3.13 16.27
C LEU A 12 40.48 2.71 14.91
N LEU A 13 40.31 1.40 14.70
CA LEU A 13 39.50 0.88 13.62
C LEU A 13 38.03 1.26 13.89
N PRO A 14 37.39 2.08 13.04
CA PRO A 14 35.95 2.26 13.14
C PRO A 14 35.29 0.94 12.75
N VAL A 15 34.61 0.31 13.69
CA VAL A 15 33.66 -0.76 13.39
C VAL A 15 32.54 -0.10 12.59
N LEU A 16 32.56 -0.29 11.27
CA LEU A 16 31.47 0.09 10.38
C LEU A 16 30.28 -0.84 10.69
N LEU A 17 29.43 -0.43 11.61
CA LEU A 17 28.17 -1.10 11.87
C LEU A 17 27.22 -0.77 10.71
N THR A 18 27.23 -1.60 9.67
CA THR A 18 26.26 -1.48 8.58
C THR A 18 24.88 -1.84 9.11
N ALA A 19 24.05 -0.85 9.39
CA ALA A 19 22.62 -1.08 9.62
C ALA A 19 22.02 -1.61 8.32
N GLN A 20 21.81 -2.92 8.24
CA GLN A 20 21.13 -3.55 7.11
C GLN A 20 19.64 -3.17 7.19
N THR A 21 19.26 -2.10 6.51
CA THR A 21 17.85 -1.82 6.21
C THR A 21 17.37 -2.89 5.24
N ARG A 22 16.76 -3.95 5.76
CA ARG A 22 16.06 -4.93 4.92
C ARG A 22 14.83 -4.23 4.37
N ALA A 23 14.66 -4.22 3.06
CA ALA A 23 13.40 -3.80 2.46
C ALA A 23 12.30 -4.72 3.01
N THR A 24 11.28 -4.14 3.63
CA THR A 24 10.08 -4.88 4.00
C THR A 24 9.32 -5.17 2.71
N VAL A 25 9.41 -6.41 2.23
CA VAL A 25 8.53 -6.87 1.16
C VAL A 25 7.22 -7.28 1.81
N VAL A 26 6.18 -6.49 1.60
CA VAL A 26 4.82 -6.87 2.00
C VAL A 26 4.34 -7.90 0.99
N GLU A 27 4.04 -9.09 1.47
CA GLU A 27 3.52 -10.21 0.70
C GLU A 27 2.01 -9.99 0.53
N HIS A 28 1.54 -9.82 -0.70
CA HIS A 28 0.15 -9.47 -1.01
C HIS A 28 -0.69 -10.69 -1.46
N THR A 29 -0.15 -11.91 -1.44
CA THR A 29 -0.89 -13.17 -1.74
C THR A 29 -1.55 -13.79 -0.50
N CYS A 30 -1.45 -13.13 0.66
CA CYS A 30 -2.05 -13.60 1.90
C CYS A 30 -3.58 -13.39 1.99
N THR A 31 -4.22 -12.69 1.05
CA THR A 31 -5.67 -12.44 1.07
C THR A 31 -6.41 -13.47 0.21
N ASP A 32 -7.26 -14.27 0.84
CA ASP A 32 -8.20 -15.17 0.15
C ASP A 32 -9.53 -14.47 -0.08
N LEU A 33 -9.75 -13.98 -1.31
CA LEU A 33 -10.99 -13.30 -1.69
C LEU A 33 -12.21 -14.24 -1.69
N GLN A 34 -12.00 -15.55 -1.85
CA GLN A 34 -13.07 -16.56 -1.86
C GLN A 34 -13.64 -16.81 -0.46
N ALA A 35 -12.93 -16.38 0.59
CA ALA A 35 -13.46 -16.39 1.95
C ALA A 35 -14.58 -15.35 2.17
N ILE A 36 -14.70 -14.35 1.28
CA ILE A 36 -15.77 -13.36 1.33
C ILE A 36 -16.97 -13.91 0.54
N PRO A 37 -18.15 -14.09 1.15
CA PRO A 37 -19.32 -14.56 0.42
C PRO A 37 -19.71 -13.60 -0.71
N GLU A 38 -19.94 -14.12 -1.92
CA GLU A 38 -20.27 -13.33 -3.13
C GLU A 38 -21.42 -12.33 -2.88
N TYR A 39 -22.48 -12.78 -2.19
CA TYR A 39 -23.63 -11.92 -1.90
C TYR A 39 -23.27 -10.65 -1.09
N ARG A 40 -22.16 -10.65 -0.36
CA ARG A 40 -21.67 -9.46 0.35
C ARG A 40 -21.07 -8.45 -0.62
N ILE A 41 -20.35 -8.93 -1.63
CA ILE A 41 -19.81 -8.08 -2.70
C ILE A 41 -20.97 -7.47 -3.49
N ASP A 42 -21.99 -8.27 -3.84
CA ASP A 42 -23.19 -7.76 -4.50
C ASP A 42 -23.94 -6.72 -3.67
N GLN A 43 -24.01 -6.90 -2.35
CA GLN A 43 -24.62 -5.91 -1.45
C GLN A 43 -23.86 -4.57 -1.47
N VAL A 44 -22.53 -4.61 -1.55
CA VAL A 44 -21.69 -3.40 -1.65
C VAL A 44 -21.94 -2.72 -3.00
N LYS A 45 -21.81 -3.46 -4.10
CA LYS A 45 -22.01 -2.94 -5.47
C LYS A 45 -23.37 -2.25 -5.66
N ASN A 46 -24.42 -2.84 -5.10
CA ASN A 46 -25.79 -2.36 -5.31
C ASN A 46 -26.32 -1.42 -4.22
N GLY A 47 -25.67 -1.37 -3.05
CA GLY A 47 -26.22 -0.71 -1.86
C GLY A 47 -25.32 0.34 -1.23
N ILE A 48 -24.04 0.41 -1.63
CA ILE A 48 -23.06 1.31 -1.03
C ILE A 48 -22.44 2.19 -2.11
N GLN A 49 -22.69 3.48 -2.00
CA GLN A 49 -21.95 4.53 -2.69
C GLN A 49 -20.84 5.03 -1.78
N SER A 50 -19.61 5.13 -2.29
CA SER A 50 -18.45 5.51 -1.48
C SER A 50 -17.85 6.83 -1.92
N HIS A 51 -17.46 7.65 -0.96
CA HIS A 51 -16.58 8.80 -1.16
C HIS A 51 -15.25 8.46 -0.52
N TYR A 52 -14.21 8.34 -1.35
CA TYR A 52 -12.85 8.06 -0.93
C TYR A 52 -11.98 9.30 -1.13
N ALA A 53 -11.76 10.05 -0.05
CA ALA A 53 -10.90 11.22 -0.07
C ALA A 53 -9.54 10.87 0.52
N HIS A 54 -8.45 11.16 -0.18
CA HIS A 54 -7.11 10.80 0.28
C HIS A 54 -6.02 11.83 -0.02
N THR A 55 -5.01 11.84 0.84
CA THR A 55 -3.80 12.66 0.66
C THR A 55 -2.67 11.79 0.08
N SER A 56 -1.44 12.32 0.04
CA SER A 56 -0.27 11.66 -0.56
C SER A 56 -0.22 10.14 -0.33
N HIS A 57 -0.05 9.37 -1.41
CA HIS A 57 -0.02 7.90 -1.47
C HIS A 57 -1.35 7.16 -1.21
N GLY A 58 -2.48 7.84 -1.05
CA GLY A 58 -3.77 7.16 -0.91
C GLY A 58 -4.22 6.36 -2.14
N SER A 59 -3.69 6.68 -3.32
CA SER A 59 -3.94 5.93 -4.56
C SER A 59 -3.47 4.47 -4.50
N GLN A 60 -2.70 4.08 -3.48
CA GLN A 60 -2.36 2.68 -3.27
C GLN A 60 -3.59 1.79 -3.10
N LEU A 61 -4.68 2.29 -2.50
CA LEU A 61 -5.92 1.51 -2.39
C LEU A 61 -6.62 1.39 -3.74
N THR A 62 -6.64 2.44 -4.56
CA THR A 62 -7.28 2.38 -5.89
C THR A 62 -6.49 1.51 -6.87
N TRP A 63 -5.15 1.55 -6.83
CA TRP A 63 -4.32 0.56 -7.54
C TRP A 63 -4.56 -0.87 -7.04
N GLY A 64 -4.80 -1.04 -5.74
CA GLY A 64 -5.19 -2.32 -5.17
C GLY A 64 -6.49 -2.87 -5.78
N LEU A 65 -7.48 -2.00 -6.00
CA LEU A 65 -8.74 -2.37 -6.65
C LEU A 65 -8.52 -2.80 -8.11
N GLU A 66 -7.67 -2.10 -8.86
CA GLU A 66 -7.31 -2.48 -10.24
C GLU A 66 -6.74 -3.91 -10.29
N PHE A 67 -5.84 -4.27 -9.37
CA PHE A 67 -5.30 -5.63 -9.31
C PHE A 67 -6.35 -6.69 -8.97
N VAL A 68 -7.33 -6.35 -8.13
CA VAL A 68 -8.42 -7.26 -7.76
C VAL A 68 -9.36 -7.49 -8.94
N GLU A 69 -9.75 -6.42 -9.65
CA GLU A 69 -10.61 -6.52 -10.84
C GLU A 69 -9.92 -7.23 -12.02
N ASP A 70 -8.63 -6.98 -12.26
CA ASP A 70 -7.86 -7.68 -13.30
C ASP A 70 -7.78 -9.19 -13.03
N GLY A 71 -7.72 -9.57 -11.75
CA GLY A 71 -7.76 -10.97 -11.33
C GLY A 71 -9.12 -11.65 -11.54
N ASP A 72 -10.22 -10.92 -11.34
CA ASP A 72 -11.59 -11.40 -11.55
C ASP A 72 -12.58 -10.23 -11.75
N PRO A 73 -13.23 -10.12 -12.93
CA PRO A 73 -14.19 -9.04 -13.21
C PRO A 73 -15.45 -9.12 -12.33
N PHE A 74 -15.67 -10.20 -11.57
CA PHE A 74 -16.69 -10.24 -10.53
C PHE A 74 -16.53 -9.09 -9.52
N TYR A 75 -15.32 -8.59 -9.29
CA TYR A 75 -15.03 -7.48 -8.38
C TYR A 75 -15.05 -6.09 -9.04
N ALA A 76 -15.68 -5.95 -10.22
CA ALA A 76 -15.67 -4.70 -10.97
C ALA A 76 -16.10 -3.45 -10.17
N PHE A 77 -15.46 -2.32 -10.45
CA PHE A 77 -15.65 -1.04 -9.77
C PHE A 77 -15.51 0.14 -10.75
N GLU A 78 -16.11 1.28 -10.42
CA GLU A 78 -15.96 2.51 -11.19
C GLU A 78 -15.56 3.67 -10.28
N ILE A 79 -14.53 4.41 -10.68
CA ILE A 79 -14.03 5.58 -9.95
C ILE A 79 -14.10 6.82 -10.84
N CYS A 80 -14.62 7.92 -10.28
CA CYS A 80 -14.50 9.24 -10.87
C CYS A 80 -14.01 10.25 -9.82
N CYS A 81 -13.20 11.23 -10.24
CA CYS A 81 -12.58 12.20 -9.35
C CYS A 81 -13.35 13.52 -9.18
N SER A 82 -14.40 13.72 -9.97
CA SER A 82 -15.20 14.96 -9.99
C SER A 82 -16.70 14.73 -9.77
N TYR A 83 -17.13 13.47 -9.68
CA TYR A 83 -18.50 13.08 -9.36
C TYR A 83 -18.55 11.62 -8.93
N LEU A 84 -19.66 11.21 -8.32
CA LEU A 84 -19.95 9.82 -8.01
C LEU A 84 -20.52 9.11 -9.25
N PRO A 85 -19.88 8.04 -9.76
CA PRO A 85 -20.40 7.28 -10.89
C PRO A 85 -21.71 6.54 -10.54
N GLN A 86 -22.42 6.07 -11.58
CA GLN A 86 -23.72 5.39 -11.43
C GLN A 86 -23.83 4.11 -12.26
N SER A 87 -22.72 3.45 -12.59
CA SER A 87 -22.75 2.18 -13.31
C SER A 87 -23.40 1.07 -12.49
N SER A 88 -24.14 0.21 -13.20
CA SER A 88 -24.85 -0.92 -12.59
C SER A 88 -23.96 -2.15 -12.55
N GLY A 89 -23.93 -2.86 -11.42
CA GLY A 89 -23.11 -4.06 -11.24
C GLY A 89 -21.66 -3.77 -10.85
N GLU A 90 -21.31 -2.51 -10.63
CA GLU A 90 -19.98 -2.04 -10.24
C GLU A 90 -20.05 -1.31 -8.90
N TRP A 91 -18.99 -1.42 -8.09
CA TRP A 91 -18.88 -0.58 -6.91
C TRP A 91 -18.46 0.84 -7.31
N CYS A 92 -19.38 1.79 -7.17
CA CYS A 92 -19.17 3.18 -7.57
C CYS A 92 -18.51 4.02 -6.45
N ILE A 93 -17.38 4.66 -6.77
CA ILE A 93 -16.58 5.44 -5.83
C ILE A 93 -16.34 6.84 -6.40
N PHE A 94 -16.63 7.85 -5.59
CA PHE A 94 -16.17 9.22 -5.81
C PHE A 94 -14.78 9.38 -5.16
N ASP A 95 -13.74 9.59 -5.96
CA ASP A 95 -12.36 9.81 -5.49
C ASP A 95 -11.97 11.29 -5.59
N GLY A 96 -12.58 12.12 -4.74
CA GLY A 96 -12.39 13.57 -4.71
C GLY A 96 -12.20 14.11 -3.30
N GLN A 97 -11.67 15.34 -3.18
CA GLN A 97 -11.35 16.01 -1.90
C GLN A 97 -12.35 17.12 -1.53
N GLU A 98 -13.57 17.02 -2.02
CA GLU A 98 -14.62 18.05 -1.87
C GLU A 98 -15.09 18.29 -0.43
#